data_AF-A0A233S1K3-F1
#
_entry.id   AF-A0A233S1K3-F1
#
_cell.length_a   1.000
_cell.length_b   1.000
_cell.length_c   1.000
_cell.angle_alpha   90.00
_cell.angle_beta   90.00
_cell.angle_gamma   90.00
#
_symmetry.space_group_name_H-M   'P 1'
#
loop_
_entity.id
_entity.type
_entity.pdbx_description
1 polymer ?
#
loop_
_entity_poly.entity_id
_entity_poly.type
_entity_poly.pdbx_seq_one_letter_code
_entity_poly.pdbx_strand_id
1 'polypeptide(L)'
;MSRVSRRHLLRGGASALAATALSTRAAAAVGSKGRDNSATVVNVADLGAVGDGRTDASAAFEVAYSFAAARVSQGVGRVVIQIPAGEFLITRPNALLDGVAPPRPANGLRFAGAGKRMTTLVFRPETGPGSYLCRNEDVWSNLSFERMEFHSATPGASFFSSYSTGQAQDYRFSECEWTGEWEYGLALDGTDTNSEMRWEACRVGGSYRRAFLYSGLAKRWKDQPNDQDQFLNYWFTDMKVEYEWGNFLEFPYGGSISCRGGSYIITGKRPESSPEYGTTSTFFRFPVNVHHDSVQRFHAEDIRFEVRNPDVRVIDCVWNGGTVHFSDCDDTAFAYRDFSAEVRPHRYAVGPRGPLIRYDSCQLVGRHEYRTTSAQDTLPALARYDMCLLRSHTAGDFAVPADGTDRPGFVRFVDCIDAGNTSPPPQPASPTAAPPCVTPNPSPAPSPTSSPGPTPTATPEPSPATTPPAPDLPTPSGSDQAGCPAKP
;
A
#
# COMPACT_ATOMS: atom_id res chain seq x y z
N MET A 1 -39.00 -4.68 -23.00
CA MET A 1 -39.20 -3.21 -23.07
C MET A 1 -40.24 -2.81 -22.04
N SER A 2 -39.82 -2.27 -20.89
CA SER A 2 -40.75 -1.70 -19.91
C SER A 2 -40.04 -0.55 -19.19
N ARG A 3 -40.62 0.65 -19.29
CA ARG A 3 -40.14 1.88 -18.66
C ARG A 3 -40.61 1.88 -17.21
N VAL A 4 -39.70 2.10 -16.26
CA VAL A 4 -40.09 2.42 -14.88
C VAL A 4 -39.69 3.86 -14.56
N SER A 5 -40.69 4.56 -14.04
CA SER A 5 -40.81 6.00 -13.88
C SER A 5 -40.19 6.49 -12.56
N ARG A 6 -39.51 7.64 -12.63
CA ARG A 6 -39.18 8.49 -11.48
C ARG A 6 -40.46 9.12 -10.93
N ARG A 7 -40.74 9.01 -9.62
CA ARG A 7 -41.15 10.13 -8.75
C ARG A 7 -41.44 9.71 -7.30
N HIS A 8 -40.90 10.55 -6.41
CA HIS A 8 -41.35 10.96 -5.08
C HIS A 8 -41.59 9.92 -3.97
N LEU A 9 -40.86 10.11 -2.86
CA LEU A 9 -41.42 10.11 -1.52
C LEU A 9 -40.58 11.00 -0.58
N LEU A 10 -41.11 12.19 -0.31
CA LEU A 10 -40.76 13.08 0.80
C LEU A 10 -41.80 12.85 1.90
N ARG A 11 -41.37 12.42 3.09
CA ARG A 11 -42.03 12.50 4.41
C ARG A 11 -40.89 12.20 5.40
N GLY A 12 -40.48 13.07 6.32
CA GLY A 12 -41.27 13.94 7.19
C GLY A 12 -41.15 13.37 8.60
N GLY A 13 -40.13 13.78 9.36
CA GLY A 13 -39.90 13.39 10.74
C GLY A 13 -39.24 14.53 11.50
N ALA A 14 -40.01 15.21 12.34
CA ALA A 14 -39.58 16.33 13.16
C ALA A 14 -38.90 15.80 14.43
N SER A 15 -37.68 16.25 14.70
CA SER A 15 -37.01 16.07 15.99
C SER A 15 -36.85 17.44 16.64
N ALA A 16 -37.40 17.57 17.84
CA ALA A 16 -37.37 18.77 18.67
C ALA A 16 -35.95 18.99 19.21
N LEU A 17 -35.38 20.17 18.93
CA LEU A 17 -34.19 20.68 19.61
C LEU A 17 -34.61 21.79 20.57
N ALA A 18 -34.29 21.59 21.85
CA ALA A 18 -34.45 22.59 22.89
C ALA A 18 -33.37 23.68 22.72
N ALA A 19 -33.81 24.91 22.43
CA ALA A 19 -32.94 26.08 22.35
C ALA A 19 -32.96 26.81 23.71
N THR A 20 -31.80 26.93 24.34
CA THR A 20 -31.58 27.85 25.45
C THR A 20 -31.35 29.26 24.91
N ALA A 21 -32.20 30.19 25.31
CA ALA A 21 -32.15 31.59 24.94
C ALA A 21 -31.08 32.34 25.75
N LEU A 22 -30.14 33.00 25.06
CA LEU A 22 -29.27 34.03 25.64
C LEU A 22 -29.62 35.38 25.02
N SER A 23 -29.82 36.36 25.90
CA SER A 23 -30.34 37.69 25.61
C SER A 23 -29.47 38.49 24.64
N THR A 24 -30.15 39.18 23.72
CA THR A 24 -29.61 40.15 22.77
C THR A 24 -29.37 41.50 23.43
N ARG A 25 -28.17 42.07 23.22
CA ARG A 25 -27.96 43.52 23.19
C ARG A 25 -27.19 43.86 21.92
N ALA A 26 -27.86 44.61 21.04
CA ALA A 26 -27.28 45.15 19.83
C ALA A 26 -26.55 46.47 20.12
N ALA A 27 -25.37 46.66 19.54
CA ALA A 27 -24.90 47.97 19.09
C ALA A 27 -23.71 47.85 18.11
N ALA A 28 -23.82 48.68 17.06
CA ALA A 28 -22.78 49.23 16.20
C ALA A 28 -22.11 48.34 15.14
N ALA A 29 -22.53 48.59 13.90
CA ALA A 29 -21.84 48.24 12.67
C ALA A 29 -20.45 48.91 12.62
N VAL A 30 -19.41 48.07 12.60
CA VAL A 30 -18.08 48.42 12.12
C VAL A 30 -17.88 47.60 10.83
N GLY A 31 -17.62 48.30 9.72
CA GLY A 31 -17.57 47.71 8.39
C GLY A 31 -16.70 46.46 8.34
N SER A 32 -17.30 45.34 7.92
CA SER A 32 -16.56 44.12 7.68
C SER A 32 -15.67 44.31 6.46
N LYS A 33 -14.42 44.69 6.71
CA LYS A 33 -13.27 44.33 5.88
C LYS A 33 -13.45 42.88 5.41
N GLY A 34 -13.20 42.65 4.12
CA GLY A 34 -13.35 41.35 3.46
C GLY A 34 -12.91 40.23 4.39
N ARG A 35 -13.84 39.32 4.69
CA ARG A 35 -13.56 38.09 5.43
C ARG A 35 -12.44 37.40 4.69
N ASP A 36 -11.28 37.37 5.32
CA ASP A 36 -10.12 36.66 4.82
C ASP A 36 -10.55 35.21 4.60
N ASN A 37 -10.66 34.81 3.33
CA ASN A 37 -11.04 33.46 2.91
C ASN A 37 -9.89 32.47 3.15
N SER A 38 -9.07 32.71 4.16
CA SER A 38 -7.97 31.85 4.56
C SER A 38 -8.53 30.52 5.08
N ALA A 39 -7.90 29.41 4.68
CA ALA A 39 -8.22 28.09 5.22
C ALA A 39 -8.23 28.13 6.76
N THR A 40 -9.25 27.53 7.37
CA THR A 40 -9.31 27.43 8.84
C THR A 40 -8.44 26.27 9.28
N VAL A 41 -7.43 26.52 10.11
CA VAL A 41 -6.58 25.47 10.68
C VAL A 41 -7.10 25.10 12.07
N VAL A 42 -7.23 23.82 12.36
CA VAL A 42 -7.51 23.28 13.70
C VAL A 42 -6.41 22.32 14.10
N ASN A 43 -5.79 22.55 15.26
CA ASN A 43 -4.75 21.68 15.78
C ASN A 43 -5.35 20.67 16.75
N VAL A 44 -5.08 19.38 16.57
CA VAL A 44 -5.61 18.32 17.45
C VAL A 44 -5.10 18.43 18.89
N ALA A 45 -3.91 19.02 19.11
CA ALA A 45 -3.39 19.26 20.45
C ALA A 45 -4.22 20.29 21.24
N ASP A 46 -4.77 21.31 20.55
CA ASP A 46 -5.68 22.30 21.15
C ASP A 46 -7.03 21.66 21.57
N LEU A 47 -7.31 20.46 21.05
CA LEU A 47 -8.49 19.65 21.36
C LEU A 47 -8.20 18.53 22.37
N GLY A 48 -7.00 18.54 22.98
CA GLY A 48 -6.61 17.61 24.03
C GLY A 48 -5.88 16.35 23.55
N ALA A 49 -5.51 16.26 22.27
CA ALA A 49 -4.65 15.16 21.80
C ALA A 49 -3.25 15.29 22.43
N VAL A 50 -2.78 14.23 23.08
CA VAL A 50 -1.42 14.15 23.65
C VAL A 50 -0.57 13.24 22.75
N GLY A 51 0.54 13.77 22.24
CA GLY A 51 1.44 13.06 21.32
C GLY A 51 2.49 12.19 22.02
N ASP A 52 2.12 11.43 23.05
CA ASP A 52 3.02 10.63 23.91
C ASP A 52 3.02 9.11 23.61
N GLY A 53 2.25 8.66 22.61
CA GLY A 53 2.11 7.25 22.20
C GLY A 53 1.30 6.39 23.17
N ARG A 54 0.76 6.96 24.24
CA ARG A 54 0.15 6.23 25.37
C ARG A 54 -1.26 6.70 25.69
N THR A 55 -1.48 8.01 25.70
CA THR A 55 -2.78 8.61 25.96
C THR A 55 -3.66 8.46 24.74
N ASP A 56 -4.86 7.90 24.90
CA ASP A 56 -5.79 7.72 23.79
C ASP A 56 -6.29 9.09 23.29
N ALA A 57 -5.86 9.45 22.09
CA ALA A 57 -6.18 10.70 21.42
C ALA A 57 -7.48 10.63 20.61
N SER A 58 -8.17 9.49 20.54
CA SER A 58 -9.32 9.27 19.64
C SER A 58 -10.37 10.39 19.74
N ALA A 59 -10.68 10.86 20.96
CA ALA A 59 -11.71 11.90 21.16
C ALA A 59 -11.32 13.25 20.54
N ALA A 60 -10.06 13.64 20.64
CA ALA A 60 -9.57 14.89 20.06
C ALA A 60 -9.65 14.86 18.53
N PHE A 61 -9.32 13.72 17.92
CA PHE A 61 -9.44 13.53 16.46
C PHE A 61 -10.89 13.56 15.98
N GLU A 62 -11.81 12.90 16.69
CA GLU A 62 -13.25 12.94 16.39
C GLU A 62 -13.83 14.36 16.47
N VAL A 63 -13.41 15.14 17.47
CA VAL A 63 -13.79 16.55 17.62
C VAL A 63 -13.22 17.38 16.47
N ALA A 64 -11.95 17.18 16.10
CA ALA A 64 -11.32 17.88 14.98
C ALA A 64 -12.05 17.62 13.66
N TYR A 65 -12.38 16.36 13.40
CA TYR A 65 -13.14 15.96 12.23
C TYR A 65 -14.56 16.53 12.23
N SER A 66 -15.28 16.43 13.34
CA SER A 66 -16.64 16.98 13.48
C SER A 66 -16.65 18.51 13.26
N PHE A 67 -15.63 19.21 13.76
CA PHE A 67 -15.44 20.64 13.54
C PHE A 67 -15.22 20.97 12.05
N ALA A 68 -14.46 20.13 11.33
CA ALA A 68 -14.23 20.27 9.90
C ALA A 68 -15.52 20.04 9.09
N ALA A 69 -16.23 18.94 9.37
CA ALA A 69 -17.50 18.61 8.74
C ALA A 69 -18.57 19.70 8.95
N ALA A 70 -18.67 20.25 10.16
CA ALA A 70 -19.61 21.33 10.49
C ALA A 70 -19.33 22.65 9.75
N ARG A 71 -18.11 22.83 9.22
CA ARG A 71 -17.68 24.03 8.46
C ARG A 71 -17.81 23.89 6.95
N VAL A 72 -18.27 22.74 6.47
CA VAL A 72 -18.58 22.57 5.06
C VAL A 72 -19.67 23.56 4.66
N SER A 73 -19.38 24.35 3.63
CA SER A 73 -20.31 25.36 3.12
C SER A 73 -20.30 25.33 1.60
N GLN A 74 -21.50 25.34 1.02
CA GLN A 74 -21.71 25.19 -0.43
C GLN A 74 -21.02 23.94 -1.01
N GLY A 75 -21.04 22.83 -0.25
CA GLY A 75 -20.41 21.56 -0.67
C GLY A 75 -18.88 21.56 -0.61
N VAL A 76 -18.26 22.57 0.01
CA VAL A 76 -16.80 22.70 0.07
C VAL A 76 -16.33 22.77 1.52
N GLY A 77 -15.44 21.85 1.89
CA GLY A 77 -14.67 21.91 3.13
C GLY A 77 -13.42 22.78 2.95
N ARG A 78 -13.10 23.56 3.98
CA ARG A 78 -11.98 24.54 3.97
C ARG A 78 -11.12 24.44 5.22
N VAL A 79 -11.17 23.29 5.89
CA VAL A 79 -10.49 23.06 7.16
C VAL A 79 -9.26 22.21 6.92
N VAL A 80 -8.14 22.64 7.52
CA VAL A 80 -6.93 21.85 7.65
C VAL A 80 -6.87 21.35 9.09
N ILE A 81 -6.88 20.04 9.27
CA ILE A 81 -6.64 19.40 10.56
C ILE A 81 -5.12 19.22 10.68
N GLN A 82 -4.50 20.05 11.53
CA GLN A 82 -3.07 20.01 11.81
C GLN A 82 -2.78 19.04 12.94
N ILE A 83 -1.79 18.18 12.73
CA ILE A 83 -1.32 17.19 13.69
C ILE A 83 0.16 17.51 13.96
N PRO A 84 0.52 17.95 15.18
CA PRO A 84 1.89 18.34 15.47
C PRO A 84 2.81 17.10 15.54
N ALA A 85 4.10 17.33 15.74
CA ALA A 85 5.03 16.23 16.00
C ALA A 85 4.65 15.50 17.30
N GLY A 86 4.79 14.18 17.30
CA GLY A 86 4.40 13.31 18.41
C GLY A 86 3.83 11.98 17.90
N GLU A 87 3.65 11.05 18.84
CA GLU A 87 3.00 9.76 18.59
C GLU A 87 1.60 9.80 19.22
N PHE A 88 0.55 9.57 18.43
CA PHE A 88 -0.83 9.67 18.89
C PHE A 88 -1.48 8.30 18.86
N LEU A 89 -1.82 7.76 20.03
CA LEU A 89 -2.57 6.51 20.14
C LEU A 89 -4.03 6.75 19.77
N ILE A 90 -4.55 5.97 18.84
CA ILE A 90 -5.96 5.98 18.44
C ILE A 90 -6.51 4.57 18.62
N THR A 91 -7.43 4.40 19.56
CA THR A 91 -8.03 3.09 19.88
C THR A 91 -9.42 2.90 19.27
N ARG A 92 -10.08 3.97 18.82
CA ARG A 92 -11.44 3.90 18.29
C ARG A 92 -11.46 3.91 16.76
N PRO A 93 -12.14 2.95 16.10
CA PRO A 93 -12.31 2.97 14.65
C PRO A 93 -12.96 4.27 14.15
N ASN A 94 -12.58 4.70 12.95
CA ASN A 94 -13.07 5.89 12.26
C ASN A 94 -12.78 7.22 12.98
N ALA A 95 -11.98 7.23 14.06
CA ALA A 95 -11.74 8.43 14.84
C ALA A 95 -11.02 9.54 14.06
N LEU A 96 -10.19 9.18 13.07
CA LEU A 96 -9.50 10.16 12.21
C LEU A 96 -10.44 10.76 11.15
N LEU A 97 -11.28 9.93 10.54
CA LEU A 97 -12.27 10.35 9.54
C LEU A 97 -13.48 9.42 9.59
N ASP A 98 -14.64 9.98 9.90
CA ASP A 98 -15.93 9.29 9.84
C ASP A 98 -16.85 9.95 8.80
N GLY A 99 -16.62 9.62 7.54
CA GLY A 99 -17.27 10.13 6.33
C GLY A 99 -18.73 9.71 6.16
N VAL A 100 -19.49 9.65 7.24
CA VAL A 100 -20.95 9.75 7.26
C VAL A 100 -21.43 11.20 7.48
N ALA A 101 -20.52 12.09 7.86
CA ALA A 101 -20.71 13.52 7.97
C ALA A 101 -19.75 14.26 7.02
N PRO A 102 -20.08 15.47 6.54
CA PRO A 102 -21.38 16.16 6.62
C PRO A 102 -22.52 15.35 5.96
N PRO A 103 -23.80 15.67 6.22
CA PRO A 103 -24.94 14.92 5.70
C PRO A 103 -25.15 15.06 4.17
N ARG A 104 -24.30 15.82 3.49
CA ARG A 104 -24.29 15.98 2.04
C ARG A 104 -22.85 15.87 1.55
N PRO A 105 -22.61 15.39 0.32
CA PRO A 105 -21.26 15.30 -0.21
C PRO A 105 -20.49 16.62 -0.13
N ALA A 106 -19.20 16.51 0.11
CA ALA A 106 -18.31 17.63 0.32
C ALA A 106 -16.98 17.43 -0.41
N ASN A 107 -16.41 18.52 -0.89
CA ASN A 107 -15.10 18.54 -1.54
C ASN A 107 -14.10 19.29 -0.68
N GLY A 108 -12.95 18.68 -0.40
CA GLY A 108 -11.82 19.32 0.25
C GLY A 108 -11.80 19.10 1.76
N LEU A 109 -10.87 18.27 2.22
CA LEU A 109 -10.48 18.15 3.62
C LEU A 109 -9.02 17.70 3.67
N ARG A 110 -8.21 18.36 4.51
CA ARG A 110 -6.76 18.12 4.59
C ARG A 110 -6.33 17.77 6.00
N PHE A 111 -5.52 16.73 6.14
CA PHE A 111 -4.83 16.33 7.35
C PHE A 111 -3.33 16.52 7.16
N ALA A 112 -2.70 17.34 8.01
CA ALA A 112 -1.33 17.78 7.84
C ALA A 112 -0.47 17.45 9.06
N GLY A 113 0.53 16.58 8.89
CA GLY A 113 1.51 16.22 9.91
C GLY A 113 2.79 17.05 9.85
N ALA A 114 3.69 16.84 10.81
CA ALA A 114 4.99 17.51 10.87
C ALA A 114 6.06 16.89 9.94
N GLY A 115 5.89 15.64 9.49
CA GLY A 115 6.83 14.87 8.69
C GLY A 115 6.66 13.36 8.90
N LYS A 116 7.14 12.55 7.93
CA LYS A 116 7.25 11.08 8.10
C LYS A 116 8.01 10.79 9.39
N ARG A 117 7.43 9.96 10.28
CA ARG A 117 7.98 9.59 11.60
C ARG A 117 8.20 10.75 12.58
N MET A 118 7.82 11.98 12.22
CA MET A 118 7.74 13.11 13.16
C MET A 118 6.33 13.18 13.78
N THR A 119 5.32 12.90 12.96
CA THR A 119 3.95 12.66 13.39
C THR A 119 3.59 11.22 13.09
N THR A 120 3.28 10.44 14.11
CA THR A 120 2.89 9.03 13.96
C THR A 120 1.52 8.81 14.58
N LEU A 121 0.57 8.27 13.80
CA LEU A 121 -0.73 7.83 14.28
C LEU A 121 -0.68 6.32 14.52
N VAL A 122 -0.71 5.92 15.79
CA VAL A 122 -0.70 4.51 16.20
C VAL A 122 -2.14 4.03 16.35
N PHE A 123 -2.61 3.27 15.36
CA PHE A 123 -3.95 2.70 15.39
C PHE A 123 -3.92 1.35 16.12
N ARG A 124 -4.60 1.30 17.28
CA ARG A 124 -4.68 0.12 18.15
C ARG A 124 -6.13 -0.13 18.57
N PRO A 125 -7.02 -0.48 17.63
CA PRO A 125 -8.37 -0.89 17.98
C PRO A 125 -8.38 -2.17 18.82
N GLU A 126 -9.47 -2.39 19.56
CA GLU A 126 -9.67 -3.61 20.37
C GLU A 126 -9.58 -4.88 19.51
N THR A 127 -10.09 -4.82 18.28
CA THR A 127 -10.02 -5.90 17.30
C THR A 127 -9.44 -5.41 15.98
N GLY A 128 -8.66 -6.25 15.31
CA GLY A 128 -8.07 -5.92 14.00
C GLY A 128 -9.10 -6.01 12.87
N PRO A 129 -9.57 -7.23 12.52
CA PRO A 129 -10.45 -7.43 11.36
C PRO A 129 -11.71 -6.55 11.39
N GLY A 130 -11.93 -5.81 10.30
CA GLY A 130 -13.08 -4.92 10.16
C GLY A 130 -12.95 -3.55 10.84
N SER A 131 -11.87 -3.30 11.58
CA SER A 131 -11.57 -1.98 12.15
C SER A 131 -10.80 -1.12 11.15
N TYR A 132 -11.31 0.07 10.87
CA TYR A 132 -10.68 1.05 9.98
C TYR A 132 -10.34 2.33 10.75
N LEU A 133 -9.19 2.94 10.48
CA LEU A 133 -8.85 4.26 11.04
C LEU A 133 -9.68 5.39 10.39
N CYS A 134 -9.90 5.27 9.08
CA CYS A 134 -10.71 6.16 8.27
C CYS A 134 -11.83 5.39 7.56
N ARG A 135 -13.01 5.99 7.48
CA ARG A 135 -14.14 5.47 6.70
C ARG A 135 -14.79 6.60 5.92
N ASN A 136 -14.85 6.52 4.59
CA ASN A 136 -15.63 7.44 3.77
C ASN A 136 -16.83 6.72 3.13
N GLU A 137 -18.05 7.21 3.40
CA GLU A 137 -19.31 6.59 2.97
C GLU A 137 -19.97 7.44 1.88
N ASP A 138 -19.29 7.59 0.74
CA ASP A 138 -19.74 8.38 -0.41
C ASP A 138 -20.00 9.87 -0.06
N VAL A 139 -19.18 10.42 0.84
CA VAL A 139 -19.32 11.82 1.30
C VAL A 139 -18.21 12.71 0.78
N TRP A 140 -16.95 12.38 1.05
CA TRP A 140 -15.84 13.29 0.76
C TRP A 140 -15.18 13.01 -0.59
N SER A 141 -14.93 14.07 -1.36
CA SER A 141 -13.96 14.12 -2.46
C SER A 141 -12.80 15.05 -2.10
N ASN A 142 -11.69 14.97 -2.82
CA ASN A 142 -10.52 15.84 -2.64
C ASN A 142 -9.99 15.79 -1.19
N LEU A 143 -9.84 14.57 -0.66
CA LEU A 143 -9.20 14.31 0.63
C LEU A 143 -7.69 14.36 0.47
N SER A 144 -6.99 15.00 1.42
CA SER A 144 -5.53 15.04 1.43
C SER A 144 -4.96 14.64 2.77
N PHE A 145 -3.98 13.74 2.75
CA PHE A 145 -3.15 13.38 3.90
C PHE A 145 -1.70 13.67 3.54
N GLU A 146 -0.98 14.35 4.43
CA GLU A 146 0.41 14.68 4.16
C GLU A 146 1.31 14.57 5.39
N ARG A 147 2.57 14.17 5.14
CA ARG A 147 3.68 14.31 6.09
C ARG A 147 3.43 13.64 7.45
N MET A 148 2.98 12.39 7.43
CA MET A 148 2.78 11.61 8.66
C MET A 148 2.99 10.11 8.43
N GLU A 149 3.18 9.38 9.52
CA GLU A 149 3.16 7.92 9.55
C GLU A 149 1.83 7.40 10.10
N PHE A 150 1.31 6.35 9.49
CA PHE A 150 0.23 5.52 10.00
C PHE A 150 0.81 4.16 10.41
N HIS A 151 0.70 3.81 11.69
CA HIS A 151 1.20 2.55 12.23
C HIS A 151 0.04 1.69 12.75
N SER A 152 -0.10 0.47 12.23
CA SER A 152 -1.03 -0.52 12.78
C SER A 152 -0.39 -1.28 13.92
N ALA A 153 -0.90 -1.10 15.14
CA ALA A 153 -0.49 -1.84 16.33
C ALA A 153 -1.45 -3.00 16.68
N THR A 154 -2.51 -3.21 15.91
CA THR A 154 -3.42 -4.36 16.03
C THR A 154 -3.42 -5.13 14.70
N PRO A 155 -2.81 -6.34 14.63
CA PRO A 155 -2.75 -7.13 13.41
C PRO A 155 -4.11 -7.32 12.74
N GLY A 156 -4.18 -7.02 11.44
CA GLY A 156 -5.41 -7.12 10.65
C GLY A 156 -6.34 -5.91 10.74
N ALA A 157 -5.98 -4.84 11.48
CA ALA A 157 -6.62 -3.54 11.31
C ALA A 157 -6.38 -2.98 9.90
N SER A 158 -7.21 -2.03 9.46
CA SER A 158 -7.10 -1.40 8.15
C SER A 158 -6.98 0.12 8.26
N PHE A 159 -6.31 0.77 7.32
CA PHE A 159 -6.16 2.22 7.37
C PHE A 159 -7.44 2.91 6.87
N PHE A 160 -7.91 2.59 5.66
CA PHE A 160 -9.01 3.34 5.03
C PHE A 160 -10.05 2.41 4.38
N SER A 161 -11.34 2.63 4.67
CA SER A 161 -12.46 2.10 3.87
C SER A 161 -13.09 3.23 3.09
N SER A 162 -13.25 3.07 1.77
CA SER A 162 -13.91 4.05 0.91
C SER A 162 -15.02 3.37 0.12
N TYR A 163 -16.26 3.69 0.45
CA TYR A 163 -17.42 3.32 -0.34
C TYR A 163 -17.83 4.48 -1.24
N SER A 164 -18.19 4.20 -2.49
CA SER A 164 -18.60 5.24 -3.44
C SER A 164 -19.68 4.78 -4.44
N THR A 165 -20.66 5.64 -4.69
CA THR A 165 -21.61 5.51 -5.80
C THR A 165 -21.66 6.75 -6.68
N GLY A 166 -20.69 7.66 -6.52
CA GLY A 166 -20.57 8.84 -7.36
C GLY A 166 -19.84 10.02 -6.73
N GLN A 167 -19.39 9.95 -5.47
CA GLN A 167 -18.88 11.12 -4.76
C GLN A 167 -17.41 10.99 -4.35
N ALA A 168 -16.94 9.80 -4.00
CA ALA A 168 -15.66 9.63 -3.31
C ALA A 168 -14.47 9.55 -4.29
N GLN A 169 -13.77 10.64 -4.57
CA GLN A 169 -12.67 10.73 -5.57
C GLN A 169 -11.61 11.78 -5.23
N ASP A 170 -10.54 11.85 -6.02
CA ASP A 170 -9.44 12.83 -5.95
C ASP A 170 -8.69 12.79 -4.61
N TYR A 171 -8.37 11.59 -4.11
CA TYR A 171 -7.61 11.46 -2.87
C TYR A 171 -6.12 11.69 -3.11
N ARG A 172 -5.45 12.38 -2.19
CA ARG A 172 -4.02 12.70 -2.28
C ARG A 172 -3.29 12.30 -1.01
N PHE A 173 -2.22 11.55 -1.20
CA PHE A 173 -1.30 11.16 -0.14
C PHE A 173 0.11 11.62 -0.52
N SER A 174 0.67 12.54 0.25
CA SER A 174 1.97 13.13 -0.06
C SER A 174 2.92 13.00 1.14
N GLU A 175 4.07 12.35 0.94
CA GLU A 175 5.04 12.12 2.00
C GLU A 175 4.45 11.38 3.22
N CYS A 176 3.58 10.40 2.98
CA CYS A 176 3.03 9.53 4.02
C CYS A 176 3.87 8.24 4.17
N GLU A 177 3.80 7.60 5.33
CA GLU A 177 4.38 6.28 5.57
C GLU A 177 3.35 5.35 6.21
N TRP A 178 3.27 4.09 5.76
CA TRP A 178 2.46 3.04 6.40
C TRP A 178 3.37 1.94 6.94
N THR A 179 3.19 1.57 8.22
CA THR A 179 3.96 0.51 8.91
C THR A 179 3.06 -0.36 9.79
N GLY A 180 3.60 -1.46 10.32
CA GLY A 180 2.83 -2.45 11.10
C GLY A 180 2.12 -3.48 10.21
N GLU A 181 1.26 -4.31 10.79
CA GLU A 181 0.50 -5.32 10.04
C GLU A 181 -0.93 -4.83 9.76
N TRP A 182 -1.23 -4.64 8.47
CA TRP A 182 -2.53 -4.20 7.97
C TRP A 182 -3.30 -5.37 7.32
N GLU A 183 -4.63 -5.36 7.39
CA GLU A 183 -5.43 -6.13 6.44
C GLU A 183 -5.43 -5.43 5.08
N TYR A 184 -5.85 -4.16 5.06
CA TYR A 184 -5.75 -3.26 3.91
C TYR A 184 -5.09 -1.93 4.30
N GLY A 185 -4.29 -1.36 3.41
CA GLY A 185 -4.02 0.08 3.48
C GLY A 185 -5.30 0.84 3.15
N LEU A 186 -5.81 0.66 1.95
CA LEU A 186 -7.06 1.23 1.47
C LEU A 186 -7.89 0.13 0.81
N ALA A 187 -9.17 0.08 1.16
CA ALA A 187 -10.12 -0.86 0.60
C ALA A 187 -11.30 -0.10 -0.02
N LEU A 188 -11.46 -0.25 -1.34
CA LEU A 188 -12.47 0.46 -2.13
C LEU A 188 -13.66 -0.46 -2.41
N ASP A 189 -14.86 0.01 -2.12
CA ASP A 189 -16.16 -0.64 -2.35
C ASP A 189 -17.10 0.33 -3.08
N GLY A 190 -18.18 -0.16 -3.66
CA GLY A 190 -19.16 0.66 -4.36
C GLY A 190 -19.45 0.19 -5.79
N THR A 191 -19.94 1.11 -6.60
CA THR A 191 -20.29 0.85 -8.02
C THR A 191 -19.79 1.95 -8.95
N ASP A 192 -19.34 3.08 -8.42
CA ASP A 192 -18.87 4.20 -9.23
C ASP A 192 -17.91 5.09 -8.42
N THR A 193 -17.06 5.82 -9.14
CA THR A 193 -16.09 6.76 -8.57
C THR A 193 -15.08 5.98 -7.71
N ASN A 194 -14.55 6.42 -6.57
CA ASN A 194 -13.31 5.84 -6.00
C ASN A 194 -12.12 5.92 -6.96
N SER A 195 -12.06 7.01 -7.70
CA SER A 195 -11.11 7.24 -8.78
C SER A 195 -10.23 8.47 -8.51
N GLU A 196 -9.28 8.72 -9.40
CA GLU A 196 -8.38 9.86 -9.36
C GLU A 196 -7.51 9.94 -8.09
N MET A 197 -7.03 8.80 -7.58
CA MET A 197 -6.23 8.79 -6.36
C MET A 197 -4.73 8.89 -6.67
N ARG A 198 -4.00 9.63 -5.83
CA ARG A 198 -2.57 9.90 -6.02
C ARG A 198 -1.75 9.68 -4.75
N TRP A 199 -0.59 9.05 -4.93
CA TRP A 199 0.46 8.89 -3.93
C TRP A 199 1.78 9.45 -4.46
N GLU A 200 2.38 10.37 -3.71
CA GLU A 200 3.63 11.07 -4.09
C GLU A 200 4.65 10.99 -2.94
N ALA A 201 5.86 10.52 -3.22
CA ALA A 201 6.97 10.44 -2.25
C ALA A 201 6.63 9.67 -0.95
N CYS A 202 5.67 8.76 -1.04
CA CYS A 202 5.18 7.94 0.07
C CYS A 202 6.02 6.68 0.27
N ARG A 203 5.95 6.10 1.48
CA ARG A 203 6.50 4.78 1.79
C ARG A 203 5.40 3.82 2.20
N VAL A 204 5.36 2.65 1.56
CA VAL A 204 4.52 1.53 1.96
C VAL A 204 5.41 0.46 2.56
N GLY A 205 5.30 0.23 3.86
CA GLY A 205 6.02 -0.83 4.56
C GLY A 205 5.12 -1.66 5.46
N GLY A 206 5.73 -2.42 6.38
CA GLY A 206 5.01 -3.34 7.25
C GLY A 206 4.64 -4.64 6.54
N SER A 207 3.42 -5.13 6.75
CA SER A 207 2.89 -6.38 6.18
C SER A 207 1.40 -6.26 5.86
N TYR A 208 0.92 -6.96 4.82
CA TYR A 208 -0.45 -6.85 4.34
C TYR A 208 -1.14 -8.22 4.19
N ARG A 209 -2.19 -8.49 4.98
CA ARG A 209 -3.03 -9.70 4.83
C ARG A 209 -3.62 -9.81 3.44
N ARG A 210 -4.05 -8.68 2.89
CA ARG A 210 -4.61 -8.58 1.54
C ARG A 210 -3.68 -7.77 0.65
N ALA A 211 -3.88 -6.46 0.61
CA ALA A 211 -3.11 -5.54 -0.22
C ALA A 211 -2.97 -4.16 0.43
N PHE A 212 -1.98 -3.37 0.03
CA PHE A 212 -1.94 -1.95 0.37
C PHE A 212 -3.14 -1.21 -0.24
N LEU A 213 -3.39 -1.34 -1.55
CA LEU A 213 -4.60 -0.85 -2.18
C LEU A 213 -5.38 -2.01 -2.79
N TYR A 214 -6.61 -2.21 -2.31
CA TYR A 214 -7.55 -3.20 -2.84
C TYR A 214 -8.75 -2.47 -3.46
N SER A 215 -8.88 -2.57 -4.78
CA SER A 215 -9.94 -1.93 -5.56
C SER A 215 -10.94 -2.97 -6.03
N GLY A 216 -12.05 -3.10 -5.30
CA GLY A 216 -13.13 -4.00 -5.72
C GLY A 216 -13.68 -4.88 -4.61
N LEU A 217 -13.82 -4.34 -3.39
CA LEU A 217 -14.59 -5.01 -2.35
C LEU A 217 -16.05 -5.05 -2.80
N ALA A 218 -16.63 -6.24 -2.95
CA ALA A 218 -18.05 -6.39 -3.27
C ALA A 218 -18.93 -6.65 -2.03
N LYS A 219 -18.60 -6.05 -0.88
CA LYS A 219 -19.28 -6.38 0.40
C LYS A 219 -20.78 -6.06 0.35
N ARG A 220 -21.15 -4.96 -0.32
CA ARG A 220 -22.54 -4.50 -0.44
C ARG A 220 -23.27 -5.06 -1.66
N TRP A 221 -22.54 -5.43 -2.71
CA TRP A 221 -23.10 -5.90 -3.97
C TRP A 221 -22.51 -7.24 -4.40
N LYS A 222 -22.63 -8.25 -3.52
CA LYS A 222 -22.08 -9.59 -3.74
C LYS A 222 -22.59 -10.27 -5.01
N ASP A 223 -23.79 -9.90 -5.46
CA ASP A 223 -24.42 -10.51 -6.63
C ASP A 223 -23.94 -9.92 -7.97
N GLN A 224 -23.30 -8.74 -7.96
CA GLN A 224 -22.85 -8.01 -9.16
C GLN A 224 -21.49 -7.32 -8.97
N PRO A 225 -20.43 -8.08 -8.64
CA PRO A 225 -19.15 -7.49 -8.27
C PRO A 225 -18.41 -6.79 -9.44
N ASN A 226 -18.75 -7.12 -10.70
CA ASN A 226 -18.09 -6.56 -11.88
C ASN A 226 -18.52 -5.11 -12.20
N ASP A 227 -19.58 -4.58 -11.58
CA ASP A 227 -19.98 -3.17 -11.79
C ASP A 227 -18.89 -2.16 -11.31
N GLN A 228 -17.82 -2.66 -10.66
CA GLN A 228 -16.70 -1.91 -10.10
C GLN A 228 -15.59 -1.55 -11.10
N ASP A 229 -15.77 -1.95 -12.36
CA ASP A 229 -14.96 -1.61 -13.53
C ASP A 229 -14.80 -0.10 -13.81
N GLN A 230 -15.45 0.77 -13.02
CA GLN A 230 -15.37 2.24 -13.08
C GLN A 230 -14.42 2.86 -12.04
N PHE A 231 -13.67 2.05 -11.30
CA PHE A 231 -12.68 2.53 -10.35
C PHE A 231 -11.37 2.79 -11.09
N LEU A 232 -11.10 4.03 -11.48
CA LEU A 232 -10.06 4.38 -12.45
C LEU A 232 -9.06 5.43 -11.93
N ASN A 233 -7.95 5.57 -12.63
CA ASN A 233 -6.98 6.67 -12.49
C ASN A 233 -6.26 6.70 -11.14
N TYR A 234 -5.26 5.82 -11.00
CA TYR A 234 -4.40 5.74 -9.84
C TYR A 234 -2.96 6.07 -10.22
N TRP A 235 -2.37 7.03 -9.52
CA TRP A 235 -1.00 7.49 -9.79
C TRP A 235 -0.11 7.31 -8.57
N PHE A 236 0.97 6.57 -8.75
CA PHE A 236 1.99 6.31 -7.74
C PHE A 236 3.31 6.86 -8.25
N THR A 237 3.85 7.89 -7.62
CA THR A 237 5.08 8.58 -8.06
C THR A 237 6.11 8.63 -6.94
N ASP A 238 7.35 8.26 -7.25
CA ASP A 238 8.49 8.27 -6.32
C ASP A 238 8.21 7.46 -5.04
N MET A 239 7.57 6.30 -5.21
CA MET A 239 7.18 5.44 -4.10
C MET A 239 8.37 4.64 -3.57
N LYS A 240 8.45 4.51 -2.24
CA LYS A 240 9.25 3.47 -1.60
C LYS A 240 8.34 2.34 -1.12
N VAL A 241 8.26 1.26 -1.89
CA VAL A 241 7.46 0.09 -1.55
C VAL A 241 8.40 -0.97 -0.95
N GLU A 242 8.42 -1.10 0.37
CA GLU A 242 9.31 -2.01 1.11
C GLU A 242 8.57 -2.62 2.29
N TYR A 243 7.93 -3.77 2.07
CA TYR A 243 7.13 -4.50 3.05
C TYR A 243 7.58 -5.97 3.14
N GLU A 244 7.24 -6.64 4.24
CA GLU A 244 7.70 -8.01 4.51
C GLU A 244 6.94 -9.02 3.66
N TRP A 245 5.61 -8.95 3.63
CA TRP A 245 4.76 -9.83 2.84
C TRP A 245 3.40 -9.19 2.58
N GLY A 246 2.69 -9.68 1.55
CA GLY A 246 1.40 -9.15 1.13
C GLY A 246 1.38 -8.71 -0.33
N ASN A 247 0.32 -8.00 -0.72
CA ASN A 247 0.23 -7.41 -2.05
C ASN A 247 0.34 -5.88 -1.98
N PHE A 248 0.89 -5.23 -3.01
CA PHE A 248 0.87 -3.77 -3.07
C PHE A 248 -0.46 -3.29 -3.69
N LEU A 249 -0.72 -3.62 -4.95
CA LEU A 249 -1.95 -3.26 -5.65
C LEU A 249 -2.74 -4.53 -6.00
N GLU A 250 -4.02 -4.57 -5.66
CA GLU A 250 -4.94 -5.65 -6.03
C GLU A 250 -6.21 -5.08 -6.67
N PHE A 251 -6.41 -5.38 -7.96
CA PHE A 251 -7.48 -4.85 -8.80
C PHE A 251 -8.19 -5.99 -9.55
N PRO A 252 -9.17 -6.67 -8.91
CA PRO A 252 -9.96 -7.72 -9.56
C PRO A 252 -10.70 -7.23 -10.80
N TYR A 253 -11.40 -6.10 -10.73
CA TYR A 253 -12.38 -5.65 -11.74
C TYR A 253 -11.84 -4.46 -12.55
N GLY A 254 -10.64 -4.58 -13.12
CA GLY A 254 -10.07 -3.54 -13.98
C GLY A 254 -9.53 -2.32 -13.23
N GLY A 255 -9.14 -1.30 -14.00
CA GLY A 255 -8.55 -0.06 -13.50
C GLY A 255 -7.63 0.62 -14.51
N SER A 256 -7.27 1.88 -14.21
CA SER A 256 -6.24 2.64 -14.93
C SER A 256 -5.15 3.05 -13.95
N ILE A 257 -4.05 2.30 -13.94
CA ILE A 257 -2.97 2.41 -12.94
C ILE A 257 -1.69 2.87 -13.61
N SER A 258 -1.00 3.83 -13.00
CA SER A 258 0.34 4.27 -13.38
C SER A 258 1.25 4.35 -12.16
N CYS A 259 2.34 3.59 -12.19
CA CYS A 259 3.42 3.63 -11.21
C CYS A 259 4.69 4.14 -11.89
N ARG A 260 5.31 5.19 -11.34
CA ARG A 260 6.51 5.80 -11.89
C ARG A 260 7.57 6.04 -10.82
N GLY A 261 8.78 5.58 -11.09
CA GLY A 261 9.92 5.78 -10.20
C GLY A 261 9.84 4.93 -8.93
N GLY A 262 10.95 4.88 -8.22
CA GLY A 262 11.02 4.34 -6.86
C GLY A 262 11.64 2.95 -6.75
N SER A 263 11.48 2.34 -5.59
CA SER A 263 12.08 1.04 -5.24
C SER A 263 11.06 0.11 -4.61
N TYR A 264 10.94 -1.09 -5.16
CA TYR A 264 9.90 -2.07 -4.85
C TYR A 264 10.54 -3.37 -4.35
N ILE A 265 10.37 -3.65 -3.07
CA ILE A 265 11.04 -4.73 -2.36
C ILE A 265 10.03 -5.47 -1.47
N ILE A 266 9.95 -6.79 -1.65
CA ILE A 266 9.29 -7.68 -0.69
C ILE A 266 10.39 -8.41 0.06
N THR A 267 10.51 -8.18 1.36
CA THR A 267 11.66 -8.65 2.15
C THR A 267 11.48 -10.04 2.72
N GLY A 268 10.26 -10.56 2.80
CA GLY A 268 9.91 -11.82 3.43
C GLY A 268 8.91 -12.65 2.61
N LYS A 269 8.13 -13.45 3.33
CA LYS A 269 7.15 -14.40 2.79
C LYS A 269 5.90 -14.38 3.68
N ARG A 270 4.73 -14.66 3.11
CA ARG A 270 3.51 -14.79 3.91
C ARG A 270 3.71 -15.88 4.97
N PRO A 271 3.39 -15.62 6.25
CA PRO A 271 3.63 -16.58 7.33
C PRO A 271 2.76 -17.83 7.22
N GLU A 272 1.58 -17.68 6.61
CA GLU A 272 0.60 -18.76 6.42
C GLU A 272 0.20 -18.86 4.95
N SER A 273 -0.03 -20.10 4.50
CA SER A 273 -0.57 -20.35 3.16
C SER A 273 -2.09 -20.15 3.19
N SER A 274 -2.61 -19.24 2.37
CA SER A 274 -4.06 -19.06 2.20
C SER A 274 -4.55 -19.69 0.89
N PRO A 275 -5.85 -20.03 0.77
CA PRO A 275 -6.42 -20.49 -0.51
C PRO A 275 -6.25 -19.48 -1.65
N GLU A 276 -6.22 -18.19 -1.32
CA GLU A 276 -6.26 -17.10 -2.29
C GLU A 276 -4.88 -16.65 -2.78
N TYR A 277 -3.87 -16.71 -1.90
CA TYR A 277 -2.52 -16.23 -2.19
C TYR A 277 -1.46 -17.32 -2.10
N GLY A 278 -1.80 -18.51 -1.58
CA GLY A 278 -0.80 -19.46 -1.10
C GLY A 278 0.13 -18.74 -0.14
N THR A 279 1.43 -18.84 -0.40
CA THR A 279 2.45 -18.09 0.35
C THR A 279 3.06 -16.92 -0.46
N THR A 280 2.52 -16.65 -1.64
CA THR A 280 3.04 -15.69 -2.61
C THR A 280 2.67 -14.25 -2.25
N SER A 281 3.63 -13.34 -2.43
CA SER A 281 3.44 -11.89 -2.32
C SER A 281 3.66 -11.24 -3.68
N THR A 282 2.82 -10.28 -4.05
CA THR A 282 2.79 -9.71 -5.41
C THR A 282 2.72 -8.19 -5.40
N PHE A 283 3.53 -7.49 -6.18
CA PHE A 283 3.38 -6.03 -6.30
C PHE A 283 2.08 -5.66 -7.02
N PHE A 284 1.78 -6.29 -8.16
CA PHE A 284 0.58 -6.00 -8.95
C PHE A 284 -0.25 -7.26 -9.19
N ARG A 285 -1.43 -7.37 -8.57
CA ARG A 285 -2.30 -8.55 -8.66
C ARG A 285 -3.64 -8.19 -9.30
N PHE A 286 -3.95 -8.80 -10.45
CA PHE A 286 -5.16 -8.55 -11.23
C PHE A 286 -5.90 -9.88 -11.47
N PRO A 287 -6.60 -10.42 -10.46
CA PRO A 287 -6.92 -11.86 -10.40
C PRO A 287 -8.15 -12.33 -11.18
N VAL A 288 -8.98 -11.42 -11.70
CA VAL A 288 -10.25 -11.79 -12.36
C VAL A 288 -10.17 -11.50 -13.86
N ASN A 289 -10.80 -12.38 -14.65
CA ASN A 289 -10.82 -12.33 -16.10
C ASN A 289 -12.18 -11.92 -16.70
N VAL A 290 -13.20 -11.73 -15.87
CA VAL A 290 -14.53 -11.29 -16.32
C VAL A 290 -14.64 -9.79 -16.05
N HIS A 291 -14.84 -9.02 -17.11
CA HIS A 291 -14.90 -7.56 -17.12
C HIS A 291 -16.04 -7.10 -18.03
N HIS A 292 -16.59 -5.91 -17.81
CA HIS A 292 -17.59 -5.28 -18.68
C HIS A 292 -16.98 -4.59 -19.92
N ASP A 293 -15.84 -5.09 -20.40
CA ASP A 293 -15.04 -4.42 -21.42
C ASP A 293 -14.65 -2.97 -21.05
N SER A 294 -14.51 -2.69 -19.76
CA SER A 294 -14.09 -1.39 -19.25
C SER A 294 -12.56 -1.22 -19.31
N VAL A 295 -12.08 -0.14 -18.70
CA VAL A 295 -10.68 0.28 -18.69
C VAL A 295 -9.82 -0.72 -17.92
N GLN A 296 -8.95 -1.39 -18.66
CA GLN A 296 -7.91 -2.27 -18.16
C GLN A 296 -6.57 -1.72 -18.66
N ARG A 297 -5.92 -0.90 -17.85
CA ARG A 297 -4.64 -0.27 -18.19
C ARG A 297 -3.73 -0.29 -16.98
N PHE A 298 -2.55 -0.88 -17.16
CA PHE A 298 -1.47 -0.82 -16.20
C PHE A 298 -0.20 -0.30 -16.87
N HIS A 299 0.48 0.63 -16.20
CA HIS A 299 1.77 1.15 -16.60
C HIS A 299 2.73 1.21 -15.41
N ALA A 300 3.92 0.63 -15.55
CA ALA A 300 5.05 0.76 -14.64
C ALA A 300 6.26 1.33 -15.40
N GLU A 301 6.88 2.36 -14.86
CA GLU A 301 8.00 3.09 -15.50
C GLU A 301 9.11 3.37 -14.49
N ASP A 302 10.36 3.11 -14.85
CA ASP A 302 11.55 3.48 -14.05
C ASP A 302 11.50 2.91 -12.62
N ILE A 303 11.09 1.64 -12.49
CA ILE A 303 10.99 0.95 -11.20
C ILE A 303 12.05 -0.14 -11.10
N ARG A 304 12.79 -0.12 -10.00
CA ARG A 304 13.60 -1.26 -9.56
C ARG A 304 12.80 -2.19 -8.65
N PHE A 305 12.68 -3.44 -9.04
CA PHE A 305 12.10 -4.54 -8.27
C PHE A 305 13.19 -5.45 -7.68
N GLU A 306 12.94 -6.02 -6.51
CA GLU A 306 13.79 -7.06 -5.91
C GLU A 306 13.05 -8.39 -5.77
N VAL A 307 13.28 -9.30 -6.71
CA VAL A 307 12.74 -10.68 -6.67
C VAL A 307 13.62 -11.55 -5.78
N ARG A 308 13.39 -11.47 -4.46
CA ARG A 308 14.28 -12.06 -3.44
C ARG A 308 14.09 -13.56 -3.22
N ASN A 309 13.00 -14.15 -3.67
CA ASN A 309 12.72 -15.58 -3.54
C ASN A 309 11.63 -16.02 -4.55
N PRO A 310 11.40 -17.34 -4.74
CA PRO A 310 10.39 -17.86 -5.68
C PRO A 310 8.93 -17.49 -5.37
N ASP A 311 8.63 -17.09 -4.15
CA ASP A 311 7.29 -16.68 -3.69
C ASP A 311 7.03 -15.17 -3.87
N VAL A 312 7.94 -14.44 -4.52
CA VAL A 312 7.75 -13.05 -4.91
C VAL A 312 7.35 -12.96 -6.38
N ARG A 313 6.36 -12.10 -6.66
CA ARG A 313 5.91 -11.77 -8.01
C ARG A 313 5.92 -10.26 -8.22
N VAL A 314 6.37 -9.84 -9.39
CA VAL A 314 6.15 -8.48 -9.87
C VAL A 314 4.69 -8.30 -10.25
N ILE A 315 4.16 -9.20 -11.07
CA ILE A 315 2.78 -9.14 -11.53
C ILE A 315 2.15 -10.53 -11.69
N ASP A 316 0.88 -10.62 -11.33
CA ASP A 316 0.01 -11.75 -11.61
C ASP A 316 -1.30 -11.22 -12.21
N CYS A 317 -1.43 -11.31 -13.53
CA CYS A 317 -2.48 -10.63 -14.29
C CYS A 317 -3.35 -11.63 -15.07
N VAL A 318 -4.65 -11.61 -14.79
CA VAL A 318 -5.66 -12.47 -15.43
C VAL A 318 -6.69 -11.63 -16.21
N TRP A 319 -6.46 -10.33 -16.38
CA TRP A 319 -7.25 -9.50 -17.30
C TRP A 319 -7.30 -10.12 -18.69
N ASN A 320 -8.45 -10.05 -19.37
CA ASN A 320 -8.66 -10.69 -20.68
C ASN A 320 -8.61 -9.70 -21.86
N GLY A 321 -8.29 -8.43 -21.57
CA GLY A 321 -8.19 -7.34 -22.53
C GLY A 321 -7.34 -6.19 -21.99
N GLY A 322 -7.34 -5.06 -22.70
CA GLY A 322 -6.61 -3.87 -22.26
C GLY A 322 -5.09 -3.96 -22.47
N THR A 323 -4.34 -3.25 -21.63
CA THR A 323 -2.88 -3.07 -21.77
C THR A 323 -2.13 -3.22 -20.44
N VAL A 324 -0.97 -3.86 -20.50
CA VAL A 324 0.03 -3.95 -19.43
C VAL A 324 1.36 -3.51 -20.01
N HIS A 325 1.93 -2.43 -19.49
CA HIS A 325 3.19 -1.86 -19.99
C HIS A 325 4.21 -1.69 -18.87
N PHE A 326 5.42 -2.20 -19.09
CA PHE A 326 6.60 -1.93 -18.29
C PHE A 326 7.63 -1.21 -19.18
N SER A 327 8.10 -0.04 -18.76
CA SER A 327 9.16 0.73 -19.42
C SER A 327 10.31 0.95 -18.46
N ASP A 328 11.55 0.71 -18.89
CA ASP A 328 12.77 1.01 -18.13
C ASP A 328 12.78 0.41 -16.71
N CYS A 329 12.15 -0.76 -16.54
CA CYS A 329 12.10 -1.46 -15.27
C CYS A 329 13.28 -2.43 -15.12
N ASP A 330 13.72 -2.66 -13.88
CA ASP A 330 14.81 -3.58 -13.56
C ASP A 330 14.41 -4.50 -12.40
N ASP A 331 14.33 -5.81 -12.63
CA ASP A 331 14.10 -6.82 -11.59
C ASP A 331 15.32 -7.75 -11.35
N THR A 332 16.49 -7.37 -11.86
CA THR A 332 17.71 -8.20 -11.90
C THR A 332 18.59 -8.09 -10.65
N ALA A 333 18.17 -7.34 -9.63
CA ALA A 333 18.94 -7.10 -8.40
C ALA A 333 19.41 -8.40 -7.71
N PHE A 334 18.70 -9.52 -7.90
CA PHE A 334 19.05 -10.83 -7.35
C PHE A 334 19.36 -11.89 -8.44
N ALA A 335 19.64 -11.48 -9.68
CA ALA A 335 19.95 -12.37 -10.80
C ALA A 335 21.23 -13.22 -10.61
N TYR A 336 22.08 -12.88 -9.65
CA TYR A 336 23.28 -13.65 -9.31
C TYR A 336 23.00 -14.83 -8.35
N ARG A 337 21.77 -14.99 -7.85
CA ARG A 337 21.41 -16.08 -6.93
C ARG A 337 21.06 -17.35 -7.71
N ASP A 338 21.35 -18.50 -7.12
CA ASP A 338 21.11 -19.81 -7.74
C ASP A 338 19.64 -20.08 -8.07
N PHE A 339 18.71 -19.51 -7.30
CA PHE A 339 17.26 -19.65 -7.57
C PHE A 339 16.77 -18.77 -8.72
N SER A 340 17.55 -17.77 -9.15
CA SER A 340 17.08 -16.69 -10.03
C SER A 340 16.68 -17.18 -11.43
N ALA A 341 17.28 -18.26 -11.93
CA ALA A 341 16.88 -18.84 -13.20
C ALA A 341 15.45 -19.42 -13.15
N GLU A 342 15.01 -19.87 -11.98
CA GLU A 342 13.74 -20.59 -11.83
C GLU A 342 12.59 -19.75 -11.26
N VAL A 343 12.81 -18.48 -10.95
CA VAL A 343 11.69 -17.61 -10.55
C VAL A 343 10.75 -17.34 -11.73
N ARG A 344 9.49 -17.05 -11.39
CA ARG A 344 8.45 -16.67 -12.36
C ARG A 344 7.84 -15.32 -11.98
N PRO A 345 8.60 -14.21 -12.01
CA PRO A 345 8.17 -12.96 -11.39
C PRO A 345 6.95 -12.34 -12.10
N HIS A 346 6.75 -12.65 -13.38
CA HIS A 346 5.65 -12.11 -14.17
C HIS A 346 4.77 -13.25 -14.70
N ARG A 347 3.48 -13.18 -14.41
CA ARG A 347 2.48 -14.17 -14.81
C ARG A 347 1.30 -13.52 -15.49
N TYR A 348 0.87 -14.13 -16.58
CA TYR A 348 -0.22 -13.63 -17.40
C TYR A 348 -1.19 -14.73 -17.80
N ALA A 349 -2.49 -14.45 -17.77
CA ALA A 349 -3.45 -15.14 -18.62
C ALA A 349 -3.63 -14.36 -19.92
N VAL A 350 -3.67 -15.05 -21.05
CA VAL A 350 -3.82 -14.46 -22.38
C VAL A 350 -4.91 -15.18 -23.16
N GLY A 351 -5.79 -14.39 -23.78
CA GLY A 351 -6.80 -14.85 -24.71
C GLY A 351 -6.74 -14.09 -26.03
N PRO A 352 -7.68 -14.34 -26.97
CA PRO A 352 -7.68 -13.70 -28.29
C PRO A 352 -7.77 -12.17 -28.26
N ARG A 353 -8.21 -11.60 -27.13
CA ARG A 353 -8.41 -10.17 -26.92
C ARG A 353 -7.35 -9.48 -26.07
N GLY A 354 -6.39 -10.22 -25.49
CA GLY A 354 -5.38 -9.63 -24.62
C GLY A 354 -5.19 -10.34 -23.28
N PRO A 355 -4.53 -9.66 -22.32
CA PRO A 355 -4.12 -8.25 -22.40
C PRO A 355 -2.97 -8.05 -23.40
N LEU A 356 -2.82 -6.83 -23.94
CA LEU A 356 -1.64 -6.47 -24.73
C LEU A 356 -0.50 -6.13 -23.77
N ILE A 357 0.57 -6.93 -23.81
CA ILE A 357 1.68 -6.86 -22.86
C ILE A 357 2.91 -6.31 -23.58
N ARG A 358 3.51 -5.26 -23.04
CA ARG A 358 4.75 -4.69 -23.56
C ARG A 358 5.77 -4.49 -22.45
N TYR A 359 7.01 -4.91 -22.74
CA TYR A 359 8.21 -4.54 -22.01
C TYR A 359 9.09 -3.73 -22.96
N ASP A 360 9.53 -2.57 -22.51
CA ASP A 360 10.34 -1.64 -23.28
C ASP A 360 11.59 -1.27 -22.46
N SER A 361 12.77 -1.58 -23.00
CA SER A 361 14.05 -1.21 -22.39
C SER A 361 14.25 -1.74 -20.96
N CYS A 362 13.63 -2.88 -20.64
CA CYS A 362 13.68 -3.48 -19.30
C CYS A 362 14.88 -4.43 -19.12
N GLN A 363 15.31 -4.61 -17.87
CA GLN A 363 16.22 -5.67 -17.44
C GLN A 363 15.43 -6.70 -16.62
N LEU A 364 15.40 -7.95 -17.09
CA LEU A 364 14.46 -8.95 -16.61
C LEU A 364 15.15 -10.26 -16.17
N VAL A 365 14.66 -10.88 -15.09
CA VAL A 365 15.18 -12.11 -14.50
C VAL A 365 14.19 -13.28 -14.54
N GLY A 366 14.73 -14.50 -14.59
CA GLY A 366 13.93 -15.73 -14.52
C GLY A 366 13.13 -15.96 -15.79
N ARG A 367 11.91 -16.49 -15.66
CA ARG A 367 11.02 -16.74 -16.80
C ARG A 367 9.68 -16.05 -16.62
N HIS A 368 9.10 -15.60 -17.71
CA HIS A 368 7.75 -15.02 -17.73
C HIS A 368 6.75 -16.10 -18.15
N GLU A 369 5.74 -16.31 -17.31
CA GLU A 369 4.78 -17.41 -17.44
C GLU A 369 3.49 -16.92 -18.12
N TYR A 370 3.01 -17.66 -19.11
CA TYR A 370 1.80 -17.36 -19.87
C TYR A 370 0.82 -18.53 -19.85
N ARG A 371 -0.41 -18.28 -19.41
CA ARG A 371 -1.53 -19.22 -19.46
C ARG A 371 -2.48 -18.83 -20.58
N THR A 372 -2.68 -19.70 -21.55
CA THR A 372 -3.69 -19.48 -22.58
C THR A 372 -5.09 -19.81 -22.03
N THR A 373 -6.08 -18.95 -22.30
CA THR A 373 -7.48 -19.19 -21.90
C THR A 373 -8.35 -19.71 -23.05
N SER A 374 -7.76 -19.87 -24.24
CA SER A 374 -8.45 -20.27 -25.46
C SER A 374 -7.95 -21.62 -25.91
N ALA A 375 -8.88 -22.47 -26.37
CA ALA A 375 -8.56 -23.71 -27.09
C ALA A 375 -8.19 -23.46 -28.56
N GLN A 376 -8.13 -22.21 -29.02
CA GLN A 376 -7.66 -21.90 -30.37
C GLN A 376 -6.17 -22.21 -30.51
N ASP A 377 -5.83 -22.93 -31.58
CA ASP A 377 -4.46 -23.38 -31.87
C ASP A 377 -3.47 -22.23 -32.09
N THR A 378 -3.94 -21.02 -32.46
CA THR A 378 -3.08 -19.87 -32.68
C THR A 378 -3.69 -18.57 -32.15
N LEU A 379 -2.92 -17.88 -31.29
CA LEU A 379 -3.23 -16.53 -30.82
C LEU A 379 -2.44 -15.49 -31.64
N PRO A 380 -2.97 -14.26 -31.82
CA PRO A 380 -2.19 -13.16 -32.40
C PRO A 380 -0.99 -12.80 -31.53
N ALA A 381 -0.10 -11.92 -31.99
CA ALA A 381 0.96 -11.39 -31.12
C ALA A 381 0.35 -10.54 -30.00
N LEU A 382 0.53 -10.97 -28.75
CA LEU A 382 -0.06 -10.35 -27.56
C LEU A 382 0.99 -9.81 -26.59
N ALA A 383 2.22 -10.34 -26.64
CA ALA A 383 3.31 -9.93 -25.78
C ALA A 383 4.53 -9.55 -26.61
N ARG A 384 5.11 -8.38 -26.31
CA ARG A 384 6.31 -7.87 -26.96
C ARG A 384 7.35 -7.44 -25.93
N TYR A 385 8.58 -7.87 -26.15
CA TYR A 385 9.79 -7.42 -25.46
C TYR A 385 10.61 -6.64 -26.47
N ASP A 386 10.96 -5.40 -26.13
CA ASP A 386 11.64 -4.46 -27.01
C ASP A 386 12.88 -3.90 -26.30
N MET A 387 14.07 -4.11 -26.90
CA MET A 387 15.36 -3.68 -26.34
C MET A 387 15.61 -4.15 -24.89
N CYS A 388 15.06 -5.31 -24.50
CA CYS A 388 15.23 -5.84 -23.15
C CYS A 388 16.53 -6.63 -22.99
N LEU A 389 17.05 -6.63 -21.76
CA LEU A 389 18.08 -7.58 -21.31
C LEU A 389 17.41 -8.75 -20.59
N LEU A 390 17.54 -9.95 -21.13
CA LEU A 390 17.01 -11.20 -20.56
C LEU A 390 18.11 -11.93 -19.81
N ARG A 391 18.08 -11.86 -18.47
CA ARG A 391 19.06 -12.56 -17.64
C ARG A 391 18.74 -14.05 -17.54
N SER A 392 19.79 -14.85 -17.57
CA SER A 392 19.78 -16.30 -17.30
C SER A 392 19.11 -17.20 -18.34
N HIS A 393 18.44 -16.65 -19.36
CA HIS A 393 17.74 -17.44 -20.39
C HIS A 393 17.94 -16.86 -21.79
N THR A 394 17.80 -17.72 -22.80
CA THR A 394 17.62 -17.28 -24.19
C THR A 394 16.21 -16.74 -24.39
N ALA A 395 15.97 -15.97 -25.45
CA ALA A 395 14.62 -15.55 -25.83
C ALA A 395 13.65 -16.73 -26.08
N GLY A 396 14.17 -17.91 -26.44
CA GLY A 396 13.40 -19.14 -26.60
C GLY A 396 12.85 -19.68 -25.29
N ASP A 397 13.66 -19.60 -24.22
CA ASP A 397 13.39 -20.18 -22.91
C ASP A 397 12.79 -19.19 -21.90
N PHE A 398 12.88 -17.89 -22.20
CA PHE A 398 12.45 -16.83 -21.29
C PHE A 398 10.92 -16.77 -21.12
N ALA A 399 10.16 -16.89 -22.22
CA ALA A 399 8.71 -16.90 -22.18
C ALA A 399 8.20 -18.35 -22.23
N VAL A 400 7.60 -18.81 -21.14
CA VAL A 400 7.15 -20.20 -20.98
C VAL A 400 5.64 -20.29 -20.84
N PRO A 401 5.02 -21.32 -21.43
CA PRO A 401 3.61 -21.57 -21.19
C PRO A 401 3.43 -22.25 -19.82
N ALA A 402 2.32 -21.95 -19.15
CA ALA A 402 2.05 -22.47 -17.81
C ALA A 402 1.80 -23.99 -17.78
N ASP A 403 1.41 -24.59 -18.91
CA ASP A 403 1.12 -26.01 -19.08
C ASP A 403 2.34 -26.84 -19.53
N GLY A 404 3.51 -26.20 -19.72
CA GLY A 404 4.74 -26.87 -20.15
C GLY A 404 4.77 -27.26 -21.63
N THR A 405 3.88 -26.72 -22.45
CA THR A 405 3.89 -26.88 -23.91
C THR A 405 5.05 -26.14 -24.59
N ASP A 406 5.13 -26.24 -25.92
CA ASP A 406 6.13 -25.52 -26.72
C ASP A 406 5.98 -24.00 -26.61
N ARG A 407 7.05 -23.28 -26.98
CA ARG A 407 7.17 -21.82 -26.89
C ARG A 407 5.91 -21.08 -27.40
N PRO A 408 5.38 -20.09 -26.67
CA PRO A 408 4.19 -19.37 -27.07
C PRO A 408 4.40 -18.53 -28.34
N GLY A 409 3.74 -18.92 -29.43
CA GLY A 409 3.80 -18.23 -30.73
C GLY A 409 3.26 -16.79 -30.73
N PHE A 410 2.59 -16.36 -29.66
CA PHE A 410 2.08 -15.00 -29.46
C PHE A 410 3.07 -14.04 -28.79
N VAL A 411 4.27 -14.52 -28.41
CA VAL A 411 5.33 -13.71 -27.81
C VAL A 411 6.35 -13.30 -28.89
N ARG A 412 6.80 -12.05 -28.85
CA ARG A 412 7.82 -11.49 -29.74
C ARG A 412 8.92 -10.83 -28.94
N PHE A 413 10.17 -11.04 -29.38
CA PHE A 413 11.36 -10.40 -28.85
C PHE A 413 11.99 -9.60 -29.98
N VAL A 414 12.23 -8.32 -29.76
CA VAL A 414 12.77 -7.37 -30.74
C VAL A 414 14.00 -6.74 -30.11
N ASP A 415 15.13 -6.87 -30.79
CA ASP A 415 16.41 -6.26 -30.40
C ASP A 415 16.85 -6.54 -28.93
N CYS A 416 16.44 -7.68 -28.39
CA CYS A 416 16.77 -8.10 -27.02
C CYS A 416 18.16 -8.73 -26.95
N ILE A 417 18.84 -8.53 -25.81
CA ILE A 417 20.10 -9.21 -25.47
C ILE A 417 19.77 -10.33 -24.48
N ASP A 418 20.24 -11.55 -24.76
CA ASP A 418 19.95 -12.73 -23.95
C ASP A 418 21.22 -13.55 -23.66
N ALA A 419 21.07 -14.65 -22.90
CA ALA A 419 22.20 -15.50 -22.52
C ALA A 419 22.88 -16.21 -23.72
N GLY A 420 22.21 -16.32 -24.87
CA GLY A 420 22.78 -16.89 -26.09
C GLY A 420 23.67 -15.91 -26.86
N ASN A 421 23.40 -14.61 -26.72
CA ASN A 421 24.15 -13.54 -27.39
C ASN A 421 25.39 -13.09 -26.61
N THR A 422 25.51 -13.45 -25.33
CA THR A 422 26.69 -13.11 -24.52
C THR A 422 27.76 -14.19 -24.66
N SER A 423 28.89 -13.85 -25.31
CA SER A 423 30.13 -14.59 -25.07
C SER A 423 30.42 -14.57 -23.56
N PRO A 424 30.86 -15.68 -22.95
CA PRO A 424 31.15 -15.69 -21.52
C PRO A 424 32.07 -14.51 -21.19
N PRO A 425 31.77 -13.70 -20.16
CA PRO A 425 32.65 -12.63 -19.76
C PRO A 425 34.06 -13.20 -19.59
N PRO A 426 35.11 -12.53 -20.10
CA PRO A 426 36.46 -13.05 -19.98
C PRO A 426 36.71 -13.41 -18.52
N GLN A 427 36.98 -14.69 -18.30
CA GLN A 427 37.17 -15.24 -16.97
C GLN A 427 38.19 -14.35 -16.26
N PRO A 428 37.90 -13.80 -15.06
CA PRO A 428 38.86 -12.98 -14.34
C PRO A 428 40.16 -13.77 -14.28
N ALA A 429 41.23 -13.22 -14.86
CA ALA A 429 42.50 -13.92 -14.97
C ALA A 429 42.83 -14.48 -13.58
N SER A 430 42.95 -15.80 -13.49
CA SER A 430 43.37 -16.43 -12.23
C SER A 430 44.64 -15.71 -11.78
N PRO A 431 44.73 -15.23 -10.53
CA PRO A 431 45.87 -14.47 -10.06
C PRO A 431 47.13 -15.29 -10.35
N THR A 432 47.90 -14.84 -11.33
CA THR A 432 49.08 -15.54 -11.81
C THR A 432 50.17 -15.25 -10.80
N ALA A 433 50.38 -16.20 -9.89
CA ALA A 433 51.35 -16.18 -8.81
C ALA A 433 51.17 -15.02 -7.79
N ALA A 434 51.17 -15.38 -6.51
CA ALA A 434 51.36 -14.41 -5.46
C ALA A 434 52.67 -13.64 -5.71
N PRO A 435 52.68 -12.29 -5.68
CA PRO A 435 53.92 -11.53 -5.73
C PRO A 435 54.83 -12.00 -4.57
N PRO A 436 56.14 -12.13 -4.81
CA PRO A 436 57.08 -12.56 -3.77
C PRO A 436 56.97 -11.64 -2.56
N CYS A 437 56.88 -12.23 -1.36
CA CYS A 437 56.86 -11.52 -0.09
C CYS A 437 58.00 -10.49 -0.05
N VAL A 438 57.65 -9.20 -0.16
CA VAL A 438 58.56 -8.10 0.15
C VAL A 438 58.64 -8.04 1.67
N THR A 439 59.82 -8.35 2.20
CA THR A 439 60.12 -8.20 3.63
C THR A 439 59.95 -6.73 4.05
N PRO A 440 59.32 -6.46 5.21
CA PRO A 440 59.14 -5.09 5.67
C PRO A 440 60.50 -4.45 6.00
N ASN A 441 60.73 -3.28 5.40
CA ASN A 441 61.85 -2.40 5.70
C ASN A 441 61.68 -1.88 7.16
N PRO A 442 62.72 -1.88 8.01
CA PRO A 442 62.59 -1.43 9.40
C PRO A 442 62.24 0.07 9.46
N SER A 443 61.12 0.38 10.10
CA SER A 443 60.69 1.75 10.38
C SER A 443 61.72 2.50 11.24
N PRO A 444 61.96 3.80 10.98
CA PRO A 444 62.84 4.63 11.79
C PRO A 444 62.23 4.91 13.18
N ALA A 445 63.13 4.98 14.17
CA ALA A 445 62.80 5.17 15.58
C ALA A 445 62.04 6.50 15.85
N PRO A 446 61.02 6.49 16.72
CA PRO A 446 60.29 7.70 17.09
C PRO A 446 61.11 8.57 18.06
N SER A 447 61.12 9.87 17.80
CA SER A 447 61.62 10.90 18.73
C SER A 447 60.61 11.14 19.87
N PRO A 448 61.06 11.58 21.07
CA PRO A 448 60.20 11.66 22.24
C PRO A 448 59.32 12.91 22.22
N THR A 449 58.00 12.72 22.34
CA THR A 449 57.04 13.81 22.55
C THR A 449 56.54 13.80 23.99
N SER A 450 56.40 15.02 24.50
CA SER A 450 56.02 15.46 25.85
C SER A 450 54.80 14.78 26.49
N SER A 451 54.90 14.64 27.82
CA SER A 451 53.89 14.16 28.77
C SER A 451 52.51 14.82 28.66
N PRO A 452 51.41 14.06 28.76
CA PRO A 452 50.08 14.60 29.06
C PRO A 452 49.84 14.69 30.58
N GLY A 453 49.19 15.78 31.00
CA GLY A 453 48.67 15.99 32.36
C GLY A 453 47.44 15.11 32.69
N PRO A 454 46.97 15.13 33.95
CA PRO A 454 46.12 14.09 34.52
C PRO A 454 44.68 14.13 34.00
N THR A 455 44.20 12.95 33.62
CA THR A 455 42.80 12.62 33.28
C THR A 455 41.89 12.67 34.52
N PRO A 456 40.66 13.22 34.43
CA PRO A 456 39.71 13.19 35.53
C PRO A 456 39.07 11.79 35.72
N THR A 457 38.88 11.45 36.98
CA THR A 457 38.33 10.21 37.52
C THR A 457 36.93 9.88 36.98
N ALA A 458 36.77 8.66 36.46
CA ALA A 458 35.49 8.10 36.04
C ALA A 458 34.57 7.84 37.25
N THR A 459 33.30 8.23 37.10
CA THR A 459 32.19 7.92 38.01
C THR A 459 31.83 6.42 37.88
N PRO A 460 31.61 5.69 39.00
CA PRO A 460 31.29 4.28 38.94
C PRO A 460 29.86 4.02 38.44
N GLU A 461 29.76 3.01 37.58
CA GLU A 461 28.55 2.44 37.00
C GLU A 461 27.69 1.77 38.10
N PRO A 462 26.36 1.97 38.13
CA PRO A 462 25.50 1.32 39.11
C PRO A 462 25.26 -0.15 38.76
N SER A 463 25.43 -1.03 39.75
CA SER A 463 25.13 -2.46 39.67
C SER A 463 23.67 -2.75 39.28
N PRO A 464 23.40 -3.83 38.52
CA PRO A 464 22.05 -4.22 38.16
C PRO A 464 21.27 -4.73 39.39
N ALA A 465 20.06 -4.19 39.56
CA ALA A 465 19.12 -4.62 40.59
C ALA A 465 18.61 -6.04 40.30
N THR A 466 18.73 -6.91 41.29
CA THR A 466 18.14 -8.26 41.34
C THR A 466 16.62 -8.19 41.31
N THR A 467 16.01 -8.83 40.30
CA THR A 467 14.58 -9.08 40.18
C THR A 467 14.08 -10.01 41.31
N PRO A 468 12.98 -9.70 42.03
CA PRO A 468 12.36 -10.62 42.97
C PRO A 468 11.68 -11.80 42.25
N PRO A 469 11.61 -13.00 42.85
CA PRO A 469 10.89 -14.12 42.28
C PRO A 469 9.38 -13.86 42.24
N ALA A 470 8.73 -14.34 41.17
CA ALA A 470 7.29 -14.32 41.00
C ALA A 470 6.59 -15.19 42.07
N PRO A 471 5.41 -14.79 42.60
CA PRO A 471 4.64 -15.63 43.50
C PRO A 471 3.95 -16.78 42.74
N ASP A 472 3.97 -17.96 43.37
CA ASP A 472 3.36 -19.20 42.89
C ASP A 472 1.86 -19.04 42.59
N LEU A 473 1.47 -19.44 41.38
CA LEU A 473 0.07 -19.59 40.98
C LEU A 473 -0.48 -20.94 41.49
N PRO A 474 -1.65 -20.96 42.14
CA PRO A 474 -2.25 -22.20 42.62
C PRO A 474 -2.79 -23.06 41.47
N THR A 475 -2.44 -24.34 41.53
CA THR A 475 -2.94 -25.43 40.69
C THR A 475 -4.47 -25.55 40.79
N PRO A 476 -5.22 -25.60 39.67
CA PRO A 476 -6.62 -25.95 39.71
C PRO A 476 -6.78 -27.48 39.89
N SER A 477 -7.40 -27.86 41.00
CA SER A 477 -7.96 -29.18 41.24
C SER A 477 -9.02 -29.52 40.20
N GLY A 478 -8.92 -30.69 39.58
CA GLY A 478 -9.89 -31.18 38.61
C GLY A 478 -11.19 -31.68 39.22
N SER A 479 -12.24 -31.66 38.40
CA SER A 479 -13.31 -32.66 38.32
C SER A 479 -14.31 -32.18 37.26
N ASP A 480 -14.41 -32.87 36.12
CA ASP A 480 -15.63 -33.62 35.81
C ASP A 480 -15.64 -34.15 34.37
N GLN A 481 -15.89 -35.45 34.30
CA GLN A 481 -16.19 -36.24 33.11
C GLN A 481 -17.61 -35.92 32.64
N ALA A 482 -17.81 -35.74 31.33
CA ALA A 482 -19.09 -36.05 30.68
C ALA A 482 -18.92 -36.30 29.17
N GLY A 483 -18.94 -37.59 28.81
CA GLY A 483 -19.74 -38.18 27.73
C GLY A 483 -19.70 -37.59 26.31
N CYS A 484 -19.03 -38.30 25.40
CA CYS A 484 -19.38 -38.32 23.98
C CYS A 484 -20.65 -39.17 23.75
N PRO A 485 -21.58 -38.76 22.86
CA PRO A 485 -22.47 -39.69 22.18
C PRO A 485 -21.96 -40.03 20.78
N ALA A 486 -22.11 -41.31 20.43
CA ALA A 486 -21.79 -41.90 19.15
C ALA A 486 -22.69 -41.38 18.01
N LYS A 487 -22.12 -41.34 16.80
CA LYS A 487 -22.79 -41.21 15.52
C LYS A 487 -23.44 -42.54 15.08
N PRO A 488 -24.52 -42.51 14.30
CA PRO A 488 -24.59 -43.18 13.01
C PRO A 488 -23.95 -42.36 11.89
#